data_AF-A0A6N4QXT8-F1
#
_entry.id   AF-A0A6N4QXT8-F1
#
_cell.length_a   1.000
_cell.length_b   1.000
_cell.length_c   1.000
_cell.angle_alpha   90.00
_cell.angle_beta   90.00
_cell.angle_gamma   90.00
#
_symmetry.space_group_name_H-M   'P 1'
#
loop_
_entity.id
_entity.type
_entity.pdbx_description
1 polymer ?
#
loop_
_entity_poly.entity_id
_entity_poly.type
_entity_poly.pdbx_seq_one_letter_code
_entity_poly.pdbx_strand_id
1 'polypeptide(L)'
;MKNIVKTPFTFLSNQSGAMFGLDARIALAIFGILSVVAGVAAINVFGQASTTAMVTEFSNIKKAYTEFHLATGEHTTRFMDLIDNDTGFSGWSGPYMEGMLSDKSRQYGTYSFVEGRQDVAGVPPVECSGGGICATWLKLTQVKDSVAAEVDKTLDSTATANSGVFRIEFVPGPNDTVYYLIAAKGAGGSESTANQQ
;
A
#
# COMPACT_ATOMS: atom_id res chain seq x y z
N MET A 1 -72.00 -18.47 59.12
CA MET A 1 -71.65 -19.71 58.38
C MET A 1 -70.45 -19.41 57.49
N LYS A 2 -69.36 -20.16 57.66
CA LYS A 2 -68.13 -20.07 56.87
C LYS A 2 -68.40 -20.52 55.43
N ASN A 3 -67.96 -19.77 54.43
CA ASN A 3 -67.70 -20.29 53.10
C ASN A 3 -66.34 -19.76 52.63
N ILE A 4 -65.34 -20.63 52.77
CA ILE A 4 -63.99 -20.45 52.23
C ILE A 4 -64.06 -20.86 50.76
N VAL A 5 -63.99 -19.88 49.86
CA VAL A 5 -63.85 -20.14 48.43
C VAL A 5 -62.41 -20.54 48.16
N LYS A 6 -62.21 -21.79 47.75
CA LYS A 6 -60.92 -22.40 47.40
C LYS A 6 -60.59 -22.00 45.96
N THR A 7 -59.65 -21.09 45.76
CA THR A 7 -59.08 -20.81 44.44
C THR A 7 -58.19 -21.98 44.00
N PRO A 8 -58.40 -22.58 42.82
CA PRO A 8 -57.42 -23.48 42.24
C PRO A 8 -56.29 -22.64 41.64
N PHE A 9 -55.13 -22.65 42.29
CA PHE A 9 -53.89 -22.17 41.69
C PHE A 9 -53.46 -23.19 40.63
N THR A 10 -53.92 -23.00 39.40
CA THR A 10 -53.52 -23.84 38.26
C THR A 10 -52.07 -23.51 37.90
N PHE A 11 -51.17 -24.44 38.24
CA PHE A 11 -49.76 -24.43 37.86
C PHE A 11 -49.68 -24.60 36.33
N LEU A 12 -49.49 -23.51 35.58
CA LEU A 12 -49.23 -23.61 34.14
C LEU A 12 -47.83 -24.17 33.92
N SER A 13 -47.79 -25.33 33.28
CA SER A 13 -46.62 -26.11 32.90
C SER A 13 -45.59 -25.28 32.13
N ASN A 14 -44.34 -25.41 32.54
CA ASN A 14 -43.11 -24.95 31.90
C ASN A 14 -43.11 -25.22 30.37
N GLN A 15 -43.34 -24.19 29.54
CA GLN A 15 -43.24 -24.25 28.07
C GLN A 15 -41.79 -24.09 27.57
N SER A 16 -40.85 -24.90 28.09
CA SER A 16 -39.44 -24.88 27.63
C SER A 16 -39.21 -25.43 26.21
N GLY A 17 -40.27 -25.69 25.43
CA GLY A 17 -40.19 -26.14 24.04
C GLY A 17 -40.56 -25.07 22.99
N ALA A 18 -41.19 -23.95 23.37
CA ALA A 18 -41.62 -22.91 22.43
C ALA A 18 -40.59 -21.78 22.24
N MET A 19 -39.62 -21.66 23.16
CA MET A 19 -38.55 -20.64 23.10
C MET A 19 -37.51 -20.89 22.00
N PHE A 20 -37.36 -22.12 21.51
CA PHE A 20 -36.45 -22.42 20.40
C PHE A 20 -37.05 -22.20 19.00
N GLY A 21 -38.32 -21.82 18.89
CA GLY A 21 -38.97 -21.58 17.59
C GLY A 21 -39.16 -20.11 17.26
N LEU A 22 -39.61 -19.31 18.24
CA LEU A 22 -39.88 -17.88 18.06
C LEU A 22 -38.60 -17.03 18.22
N ASP A 23 -37.85 -17.28 19.30
CA ASP A 23 -36.63 -16.51 19.59
C ASP A 23 -35.44 -16.95 18.73
N ALA A 24 -35.40 -18.23 18.30
CA ALA A 24 -34.36 -18.69 17.38
C ALA A 24 -34.40 -17.99 16.01
N ARG A 25 -35.57 -17.58 15.53
CA ARG A 25 -35.69 -16.81 14.27
C ARG A 25 -35.20 -15.37 14.46
N ILE A 26 -35.50 -14.77 15.61
CA ILE A 26 -35.01 -13.44 15.96
C ILE A 26 -33.49 -13.49 16.16
N ALA A 27 -32.98 -14.50 16.85
CA ALA A 27 -31.55 -14.72 17.04
C ALA A 27 -30.82 -14.96 15.72
N LEU A 28 -31.33 -15.82 14.84
CA LEU A 28 -30.74 -16.02 13.50
C LEU A 28 -30.79 -14.75 12.66
N ALA A 29 -31.83 -13.93 12.79
CA ALA A 29 -31.88 -12.63 12.12
C ALA A 29 -30.81 -11.67 12.68
N ILE A 30 -30.63 -11.61 14.00
CA ILE A 30 -29.59 -10.78 14.63
C ILE A 30 -28.19 -11.28 14.25
N PHE A 31 -27.91 -12.58 14.35
CA PHE A 31 -26.63 -13.16 13.92
C PHE A 31 -26.39 -12.98 12.43
N GLY A 32 -27.43 -13.09 11.60
CA GLY A 32 -27.36 -12.81 10.17
C GLY A 32 -26.97 -11.36 9.88
N ILE A 33 -27.63 -10.40 10.53
CA ILE A 33 -27.33 -8.97 10.36
C ILE A 33 -25.92 -8.65 10.88
N LEU A 34 -25.56 -9.12 12.08
CA LEU A 34 -24.22 -8.92 12.64
C LEU A 34 -23.13 -9.55 11.77
N SER A 35 -23.38 -10.72 11.17
CA SER A 35 -22.44 -11.37 10.24
C SER A 35 -22.22 -10.55 8.97
N VAL A 36 -23.26 -9.94 8.41
CA VAL A 36 -23.15 -9.09 7.21
C VAL A 36 -22.38 -7.81 7.53
N VAL A 37 -22.72 -7.16 8.65
CA VAL A 37 -22.02 -5.93 9.10
C VAL A 37 -20.54 -6.21 9.36
N ALA A 38 -20.22 -7.31 10.07
CA ALA A 38 -18.84 -7.72 10.31
C ALA A 38 -18.09 -8.06 9.00
N GLY A 39 -18.76 -8.71 8.04
CA GLY A 39 -18.18 -9.03 6.73
C GLY A 39 -17.80 -7.79 5.92
N VAL A 40 -18.67 -6.78 5.86
CA VAL A 40 -18.38 -5.52 5.15
C VAL A 40 -17.25 -4.75 5.83
N ALA A 41 -17.22 -4.72 7.16
CA ALA A 41 -16.13 -4.08 7.90
C ALA A 41 -14.77 -4.75 7.62
N ALA A 42 -14.73 -6.09 7.57
CA ALA A 42 -13.50 -6.83 7.29
C ALA A 42 -12.94 -6.52 5.89
N ILE A 43 -13.79 -6.45 4.85
CA ILE A 43 -13.35 -6.13 3.48
C ILE A 43 -12.72 -4.74 3.40
N ASN A 44 -13.31 -3.75 4.08
CA ASN A 44 -12.78 -2.37 4.09
C ASN A 44 -11.41 -2.29 4.79
N VAL A 45 -11.22 -3.03 5.89
CA VAL A 45 -9.94 -3.07 6.61
C VAL A 45 -8.83 -3.67 5.76
N PHE A 46 -9.11 -4.69 4.93
CA PHE A 46 -8.10 -5.27 4.04
C PHE A 46 -7.62 -4.30 2.96
N GLY A 47 -8.51 -3.47 2.42
CA GLY A 47 -8.12 -2.40 1.49
C GLY A 47 -7.13 -1.43 2.15
N GLN A 48 -7.46 -0.93 3.34
CA GLN A 48 -6.60 0.00 4.08
C GLN A 48 -5.27 -0.62 4.52
N ALA A 49 -5.29 -1.89 4.93
CA ALA A 49 -4.08 -2.61 5.30
C ALA A 49 -3.12 -2.77 4.11
N SER A 50 -3.65 -3.01 2.90
CA SER A 50 -2.86 -3.11 1.67
C SER A 50 -2.21 -1.77 1.29
N THR A 51 -2.97 -0.68 1.36
CA THR A 51 -2.47 0.69 1.15
C THR A 51 -1.37 1.04 2.16
N THR A 52 -1.61 0.76 3.44
CA THR A 52 -0.65 1.05 4.52
C THR A 52 0.64 0.26 4.37
N ALA A 53 0.53 -1.03 4.02
CA ALA A 53 1.68 -1.89 3.77
C ALA A 53 2.54 -1.36 2.62
N MET A 54 1.91 -0.93 1.52
CA MET A 54 2.60 -0.37 0.35
C MET A 54 3.31 0.96 0.67
N VAL A 55 2.65 1.87 1.38
CA VAL A 55 3.27 3.14 1.81
C VAL A 55 4.45 2.88 2.74
N THR A 56 4.32 1.92 3.65
CA THR A 56 5.42 1.53 4.56
C THR A 56 6.60 0.95 3.78
N GLU A 57 6.33 0.09 2.81
CA GLU A 57 7.34 -0.50 1.93
C GLU A 57 8.09 0.57 1.13
N PHE A 58 7.38 1.52 0.51
CA PHE A 58 7.99 2.65 -0.19
C PHE A 58 8.85 3.53 0.73
N SER A 59 8.39 3.78 1.95
CA SER A 59 9.16 4.52 2.96
C SER A 59 10.45 3.78 3.34
N ASN A 60 10.40 2.46 3.47
CA ASN A 60 11.56 1.64 3.77
C ASN A 60 12.56 1.64 2.60
N ILE A 61 12.09 1.48 1.35
CA ILE A 61 12.94 1.56 0.15
C ILE A 61 13.59 2.94 0.04
N LYS A 62 12.84 4.02 0.33
CA LYS A 62 13.38 5.39 0.33
C LYS A 62 14.50 5.57 1.36
N LYS A 63 14.34 5.03 2.57
CA LYS A 63 15.39 5.06 3.60
C LYS A 63 16.61 4.27 3.15
N ALA A 64 16.40 3.06 2.64
CA ALA A 64 17.45 2.20 2.12
C ALA A 64 18.27 2.89 1.01
N TYR A 65 17.59 3.52 0.04
CA TYR A 65 18.23 4.28 -1.02
C TYR A 65 19.01 5.49 -0.48
N THR A 66 18.48 6.16 0.54
CA THR A 66 19.17 7.30 1.17
C THR A 66 20.43 6.84 1.91
N GLU A 67 20.38 5.73 2.63
CA GLU A 67 21.54 5.14 3.30
C GLU A 67 22.60 4.67 2.30
N PHE A 68 22.18 4.04 1.20
CA PHE A 68 23.06 3.69 0.08
C PHE A 68 23.78 4.94 -0.46
N HIS A 69 23.03 6.01 -0.72
CA HIS A 69 23.60 7.26 -1.22
C HIS A 69 24.55 7.92 -0.21
N LEU A 70 24.23 7.87 1.09
CA LEU A 70 25.10 8.40 2.14
C LEU A 70 26.40 7.61 2.28
N ALA A 71 26.37 6.30 2.04
CA ALA A 71 27.53 5.42 2.17
C ALA A 71 28.45 5.45 0.93
N THR A 72 27.85 5.52 -0.26
CA THR A 72 28.59 5.42 -1.54
C THR A 72 28.84 6.79 -2.18
N GLY A 73 28.03 7.80 -1.85
CA GLY A 73 28.03 9.10 -2.52
C GLY A 73 27.40 9.10 -3.91
N GLU A 74 26.95 7.95 -4.41
CA GLU A 74 26.45 7.79 -5.77
C GLU A 74 24.93 7.51 -5.80
N HIS A 75 24.34 7.66 -6.97
CA HIS A 75 22.95 7.29 -7.24
C HIS A 75 22.94 6.05 -8.14
N THR A 76 22.09 5.08 -7.80
CA THR A 76 21.92 3.88 -8.62
C THR A 76 20.58 3.91 -9.38
N THR A 77 20.59 3.40 -10.60
CA THR A 77 19.39 3.13 -11.41
C THR A 77 18.91 1.70 -11.28
N ARG A 78 19.71 0.81 -10.65
CA ARG A 78 19.39 -0.60 -10.47
C ARG A 78 18.91 -0.85 -9.03
N PHE A 79 17.74 -1.47 -8.90
CA PHE A 79 17.18 -1.81 -7.60
C PHE A 79 18.04 -2.82 -6.82
N MET A 80 18.67 -3.76 -7.54
CA MET A 80 19.48 -4.82 -6.92
C MET A 80 20.71 -4.30 -6.18
N ASP A 81 21.20 -3.09 -6.52
CA ASP A 81 22.37 -2.49 -5.89
C ASP A 81 22.13 -2.14 -4.39
N LEU A 82 20.86 -2.09 -3.97
CA LEU A 82 20.48 -1.94 -2.55
C LEU A 82 20.55 -3.26 -1.78
N ILE A 83 20.51 -4.39 -2.47
CA ILE A 83 20.48 -5.74 -1.88
C ILE A 83 21.86 -6.39 -1.97
N ASP A 84 22.52 -6.26 -3.11
CA ASP A 84 23.84 -6.83 -3.37
C ASP A 84 24.73 -5.79 -4.05
N ASN A 85 26.04 -5.90 -3.85
CA ASN A 85 27.04 -5.01 -4.42
C ASN A 85 27.69 -5.60 -5.68
N ASP A 86 26.89 -6.16 -6.59
CA ASP A 86 27.38 -6.74 -7.85
C ASP A 86 28.10 -5.72 -8.75
N THR A 87 27.71 -4.45 -8.64
CA THR A 87 28.32 -3.32 -9.36
C THR A 87 29.63 -2.84 -8.75
N GLY A 88 29.94 -3.23 -7.51
CA GLY A 88 31.21 -2.91 -6.86
C GLY A 88 31.33 -1.47 -6.37
N PHE A 89 30.25 -0.86 -5.87
CA PHE A 89 30.29 0.45 -5.25
C PHE A 89 31.25 0.48 -4.05
N SER A 90 32.15 1.47 -4.05
CA SER A 90 33.05 1.73 -2.94
C SER A 90 32.26 2.31 -1.76
N GLY A 91 32.47 1.79 -0.55
CA GLY A 91 31.78 2.25 0.66
C GLY A 91 30.44 1.57 0.94
N TRP A 92 29.99 0.65 0.07
CA TRP A 92 28.81 -0.17 0.34
C TRP A 92 28.95 -0.93 1.65
N SER A 93 27.98 -0.75 2.55
CA SER A 93 28.07 -1.19 3.95
C SER A 93 27.05 -2.26 4.32
N GLY A 94 26.40 -2.86 3.33
CA GLY A 94 25.48 -3.99 3.53
C GLY A 94 24.21 -3.86 2.70
N PRO A 95 23.39 -4.94 2.67
CA PRO A 95 22.06 -4.84 2.11
C PRO A 95 21.28 -3.79 2.91
N TYR A 96 20.86 -2.73 2.24
CA TYR A 96 20.10 -1.64 2.84
C TYR A 96 18.61 -1.99 3.02
N MET A 97 18.21 -3.18 2.55
CA MET A 97 16.85 -3.68 2.68
C MET A 97 16.85 -5.06 3.35
N GLU A 98 16.12 -5.16 4.46
CA GLU A 98 15.88 -6.43 5.14
C GLU A 98 14.67 -7.15 4.55
N GLY A 99 14.81 -8.43 4.24
CA GLY A 99 13.69 -9.29 3.81
C GLY A 99 13.31 -9.22 2.33
N MET A 100 13.93 -8.32 1.55
CA MET A 100 13.85 -8.32 0.08
C MET A 100 15.11 -8.97 -0.51
N LEU A 101 14.91 -10.05 -1.28
CA LEU A 101 15.99 -10.77 -1.96
C LEU A 101 15.94 -10.59 -3.50
N SER A 102 14.96 -9.83 -4.00
CA SER A 102 14.74 -9.61 -5.42
C SER A 102 14.04 -8.27 -5.62
N ASP A 103 14.19 -7.75 -6.83
CA ASP A 103 13.43 -6.67 -7.44
C ASP A 103 11.92 -6.97 -7.61
N LYS A 104 11.45 -8.18 -7.34
CA LYS A 104 10.02 -8.51 -7.42
C LYS A 104 9.31 -8.32 -6.09
N SER A 105 8.24 -7.53 -6.13
CA SER A 105 7.27 -7.47 -5.04
C SER A 105 6.56 -8.81 -4.88
N ARG A 106 6.25 -9.17 -3.64
CA ARG A 106 5.45 -10.37 -3.34
C ARG A 106 3.99 -10.24 -3.82
N GLN A 107 3.46 -9.01 -3.81
CA GLN A 107 2.06 -8.73 -4.11
C GLN A 107 1.83 -8.07 -5.47
N TYR A 108 2.86 -7.42 -5.99
CA TYR A 108 2.80 -6.63 -7.22
C TYR A 108 3.85 -7.14 -8.22
N GLY A 109 4.27 -6.28 -9.15
CA GLY A 109 5.28 -6.59 -10.15
C GLY A 109 6.70 -6.28 -9.67
N THR A 110 7.47 -5.64 -10.54
CA THR A 110 8.91 -5.41 -10.35
C THR A 110 9.20 -3.96 -9.95
N TYR A 111 10.13 -3.77 -9.02
CA TYR A 111 10.71 -2.49 -8.63
C TYR A 111 11.86 -2.12 -9.58
N SER A 112 11.89 -0.85 -9.97
CA SER A 112 13.00 -0.28 -10.76
C SER A 112 13.15 1.19 -10.41
N PHE A 113 14.33 1.77 -10.65
CA PHE A 113 14.52 3.21 -10.49
C PHE A 113 14.49 3.90 -11.85
N VAL A 114 13.87 5.07 -11.88
CA VAL A 114 13.80 5.93 -13.05
C VAL A 114 14.17 7.34 -12.62
N GLU A 115 15.06 8.00 -13.35
CA GLU A 115 15.34 9.41 -13.13
C GLU A 115 14.32 10.27 -13.91
N GLY A 116 13.84 11.33 -13.28
CA GLY A 116 12.93 12.26 -13.94
C GLY A 116 12.70 13.54 -13.16
N ARG A 117 12.13 14.52 -13.87
CA ARG A 117 11.83 15.87 -13.39
C ARG A 117 10.74 15.85 -12.31
N GLN A 118 11.03 16.46 -11.17
CA GLN A 118 10.06 16.66 -10.09
C GLN A 118 9.20 17.92 -10.32
N ASP A 119 9.78 18.96 -10.92
CA ASP A 119 9.15 20.26 -11.16
C ASP A 119 8.04 20.25 -12.23
N VAL A 120 8.05 19.24 -13.10
CA VAL A 120 7.08 19.11 -14.20
C VAL A 120 6.15 17.92 -13.93
N ALA A 121 4.85 18.17 -14.03
CA ALA A 121 3.83 17.13 -14.02
C ALA A 121 3.95 16.29 -15.31
N GLY A 122 3.94 14.98 -15.18
CA GLY A 122 4.13 14.08 -16.31
C GLY A 122 4.31 12.63 -15.88
N VAL A 123 3.73 11.72 -16.66
CA VAL A 123 3.77 10.29 -16.44
C VAL A 123 4.04 9.57 -17.77
N PRO A 124 5.11 8.76 -17.89
CA PRO A 124 6.20 8.60 -16.90
C PRO A 124 6.91 9.94 -16.58
N PRO A 125 7.68 10.02 -15.47
CA PRO A 125 8.44 11.22 -15.12
C PRO A 125 9.27 11.71 -16.31
N VAL A 126 9.16 13.00 -16.64
CA VAL A 126 9.85 13.59 -17.80
C VAL A 126 11.36 13.48 -17.60
N GLU A 127 12.10 13.13 -18.66
CA GLU A 127 13.55 12.97 -18.59
C GLU A 127 14.26 14.22 -18.04
N CYS A 128 15.36 13.97 -17.36
CA CYS A 128 16.21 14.98 -16.75
C CYS A 128 17.12 15.68 -17.77
N SER A 129 16.53 16.39 -18.73
CA SER A 129 17.25 17.22 -19.70
C SER A 129 16.91 18.71 -19.52
N GLY A 130 17.92 19.56 -19.30
CA GLY A 130 17.79 21.01 -19.49
C GLY A 130 17.44 21.87 -18.26
N GLY A 131 18.05 21.61 -17.08
CA GLY A 131 17.99 22.54 -15.94
C GLY A 131 16.62 22.56 -15.24
N GLY A 132 16.39 21.58 -14.38
CA GLY A 132 15.21 21.47 -13.51
C GLY A 132 15.56 20.69 -12.25
N ILE A 133 14.57 20.46 -11.37
CA ILE A 133 14.77 19.65 -10.17
C ILE A 133 14.66 18.19 -10.59
N CYS A 134 15.81 17.53 -10.67
CA CYS A 134 15.87 16.12 -10.98
C CYS A 134 15.59 15.28 -9.74
N ALA A 135 14.97 14.13 -9.93
CA ALA A 135 14.74 13.20 -8.84
C ALA A 135 14.80 11.77 -9.34
N THR A 136 15.18 10.88 -8.44
CA THR A 136 15.01 9.45 -8.62
C THR A 136 13.63 9.05 -8.14
N TRP A 137 12.94 8.30 -8.98
CA TRP A 137 11.61 7.75 -8.76
C TRP A 137 11.72 6.23 -8.65
N LEU A 138 11.01 5.67 -7.68
CA LEU A 138 10.76 4.23 -7.58
C LEU A 138 9.56 3.89 -8.46
N LYS A 139 9.79 3.11 -9.51
CA LYS A 139 8.78 2.55 -10.40
C LYS A 139 8.38 1.17 -9.91
N LEU A 140 7.08 0.95 -9.71
CA LEU A 140 6.49 -0.36 -9.43
C LEU A 140 5.40 -0.68 -10.45
N THR A 141 5.48 -1.84 -11.08
CA THR A 141 4.50 -2.31 -12.06
C THR A 141 3.42 -3.20 -11.42
N GLN A 142 2.29 -3.39 -12.10
CA GLN A 142 1.23 -4.34 -11.73
C GLN A 142 0.52 -4.01 -10.40
N VAL A 143 0.30 -2.73 -10.14
CA VAL A 143 -0.45 -2.27 -8.96
C VAL A 143 -1.92 -2.15 -9.33
N LYS A 144 -2.83 -2.72 -8.54
CA LYS A 144 -4.27 -2.58 -8.79
C LYS A 144 -4.70 -1.12 -8.70
N ASP A 145 -5.50 -0.66 -9.65
CA ASP A 145 -5.95 0.74 -9.78
C ASP A 145 -6.61 1.25 -8.48
N SER A 146 -7.41 0.40 -7.83
CA SER A 146 -8.08 0.74 -6.57
C SER A 146 -7.09 1.03 -5.43
N VAL A 147 -5.95 0.34 -5.41
CA VAL A 147 -4.90 0.55 -4.40
C VAL A 147 -4.08 1.78 -4.76
N ALA A 148 -3.68 1.92 -6.04
CA ALA A 148 -2.92 3.07 -6.52
C ALA A 148 -3.65 4.39 -6.22
N ALA A 149 -4.94 4.48 -6.52
CA ALA A 149 -5.75 5.67 -6.26
C ALA A 149 -5.91 5.97 -4.76
N GLU A 150 -5.93 4.96 -3.90
CA GLU A 150 -6.03 5.16 -2.45
C GLU A 150 -4.68 5.57 -1.83
N VAL A 151 -3.58 5.03 -2.34
CA VAL A 151 -2.22 5.46 -1.98
C VAL A 151 -1.99 6.93 -2.33
N ASP A 152 -2.40 7.35 -3.54
CA ASP A 152 -2.31 8.73 -4.01
C ASP A 152 -3.04 9.70 -3.07
N LYS A 153 -4.30 9.40 -2.73
CA LYS A 153 -5.08 10.19 -1.75
C LYS A 153 -4.40 10.26 -0.38
N THR A 154 -3.79 9.16 0.05
CA THR A 154 -3.12 9.08 1.35
C THR A 154 -1.85 9.93 1.38
N LEU A 155 -1.12 10.04 0.27
CA LEU A 155 0.16 10.75 0.19
C LEU A 155 0.00 12.24 -0.16
N ASP A 156 -0.79 12.55 -1.18
CA ASP A 156 -0.83 13.89 -1.78
C ASP A 156 -2.09 14.69 -1.40
N SER A 157 -2.97 14.13 -0.55
CA SER A 157 -4.24 14.75 -0.07
C SER A 157 -5.21 15.22 -1.17
N THR A 158 -4.83 15.06 -2.44
CA THR A 158 -5.53 15.45 -3.65
C THR A 158 -5.30 14.36 -4.69
N ALA A 159 -6.35 13.95 -5.41
CA ALA A 159 -6.30 12.82 -6.33
C ALA A 159 -5.78 13.24 -7.72
N THR A 160 -4.56 13.77 -7.77
CA THR A 160 -3.93 14.20 -9.03
C THR A 160 -2.90 13.18 -9.48
N ALA A 161 -3.30 12.27 -10.37
CA ALA A 161 -2.47 11.15 -10.83
C ALA A 161 -1.11 11.55 -11.45
N ASN A 162 -0.93 12.81 -11.88
CA ASN A 162 0.24 13.24 -12.65
C ASN A 162 1.16 14.22 -11.92
N SER A 163 0.85 14.56 -10.67
CA SER A 163 1.58 15.56 -9.90
C SER A 163 1.59 15.22 -8.42
N GLY A 164 2.74 15.39 -7.78
CA GLY A 164 2.91 15.09 -6.37
C GLY A 164 4.12 14.22 -6.10
N VAL A 165 4.16 13.68 -4.88
CA VAL A 165 5.17 12.70 -4.43
C VAL A 165 4.88 11.34 -5.06
N PHE A 166 3.62 11.08 -5.42
CA PHE A 166 3.17 9.88 -6.09
C PHE A 166 2.60 10.21 -7.47
N ARG A 167 2.83 9.34 -8.44
CA ARG A 167 2.27 9.45 -9.80
C ARG A 167 1.81 8.10 -10.30
N ILE A 168 0.75 8.08 -11.09
CA ILE A 168 0.11 6.86 -11.60
C ILE A 168 0.07 6.93 -13.13
N GLU A 169 0.68 5.93 -13.77
CA GLU A 169 0.56 5.67 -15.19
C GLU A 169 -0.60 4.71 -15.40
N PHE A 170 -1.69 5.26 -15.90
CA PHE A 170 -2.86 4.47 -16.28
C PHE A 170 -2.52 3.61 -17.49
N VAL A 171 -2.46 2.29 -17.26
CA VAL A 171 -2.26 1.31 -18.33
C VAL A 171 -3.61 0.66 -18.60
N PRO A 172 -4.06 0.52 -19.86
CA PRO A 172 -5.33 -0.15 -20.16
C PRO A 172 -5.35 -1.57 -19.57
N GLY A 173 -6.12 -1.78 -18.52
CA GLY A 173 -6.16 -3.04 -17.77
C GLY A 173 -6.64 -2.84 -16.33
N PRO A 174 -6.56 -3.90 -15.49
CA PRO A 174 -6.88 -3.83 -14.07
C PRO A 174 -5.69 -3.39 -13.19
N ASN A 175 -4.57 -3.05 -13.83
CA ASN A 175 -3.27 -2.87 -13.20
C ASN A 175 -2.55 -1.66 -13.83
N ASP A 176 -2.09 -0.77 -12.96
CA ASP A 176 -1.34 0.42 -13.30
C ASP A 176 0.13 0.30 -12.92
N THR A 177 0.93 1.22 -13.46
CA THR A 177 2.32 1.42 -13.04
C THR A 177 2.39 2.69 -12.20
N VAL A 178 3.09 2.63 -11.08
CA VAL A 178 3.18 3.75 -10.14
C VAL A 178 4.61 4.21 -9.96
N TYR A 179 4.75 5.50 -9.69
CA TYR A 179 6.03 6.18 -9.48
C TYR A 179 6.00 6.89 -8.12
N TYR A 180 6.96 6.59 -7.27
CA TYR A 180 7.11 7.20 -5.95
C TYR A 180 8.43 7.96 -5.84
N LEU A 181 8.38 9.21 -5.39
CA LEU A 181 9.55 10.06 -5.24
C LEU A 181 10.43 9.62 -4.06
N ILE A 182 11.62 9.08 -4.35
CA ILE A 182 12.55 8.60 -3.32
C ILE A 182 13.62 9.63 -2.96
N ALA A 183 14.26 10.27 -3.94
CA ALA A 183 15.36 11.19 -3.70
C ALA A 183 15.35 12.33 -4.72
N ALA A 184 15.45 13.56 -4.24
CA ALA A 184 15.71 14.71 -5.11
C ALA A 184 17.22 14.82 -5.36
N LYS A 185 17.60 14.80 -6.64
CA LYS A 185 18.94 15.12 -7.11
C LYS A 185 18.97 16.64 -7.26
N GLY A 186 19.78 17.32 -6.45
CA GLY A 186 19.91 18.78 -6.53
C GLY A 186 20.10 19.25 -7.97
N ALA A 187 19.62 20.46 -8.30
CA ALA A 187 19.72 21.02 -9.65
C ALA A 187 21.20 21.26 -10.03
N GLY A 188 21.86 20.22 -10.54
CA GLY A 188 23.26 20.26 -10.94
C GLY A 188 23.83 18.85 -11.06
N GLY A 189 24.17 18.45 -12.29
CA GLY A 189 24.94 17.23 -12.54
C GLY A 189 24.19 16.16 -13.33
N SER A 190 23.84 16.46 -14.57
CA SER A 190 23.90 15.45 -15.63
C SER A 190 25.36 15.08 -15.85
N GLU A 191 25.95 14.27 -14.99
CA GLU A 191 27.21 13.59 -15.31
C GLU A 191 26.84 12.22 -15.85
N SER A 192 26.48 12.25 -17.13
CA SER A 192 26.47 11.10 -18.01
C SER A 192 27.92 10.61 -18.11
N THR A 193 28.35 9.74 -17.21
CA THR A 193 29.52 8.90 -17.42
C THR A 193 29.14 7.78 -18.40
N ALA A 194 28.80 8.19 -19.63
CA ALA A 194 28.87 7.32 -20.80
C ALA A 194 30.36 7.17 -21.13
N ASN A 195 31.05 6.35 -20.34
CA ASN A 195 32.36 5.83 -20.68
C ASN A 195 32.35 4.33 -20.36
N GLN A 196 31.69 3.58 -21.23
CA GLN A 196 31.95 2.16 -21.43
C GLN A 196 32.17 1.95 -22.93
N GLN A 197 33.46 1.93 -23.28
CA GLN A 197 34.13 1.30 -24.44
C GLN A 197 33.74 1.72 -25.86
#